data_AF-A0A3L7QV54-F1
#
_entry.id   AF-A0A3L7QV54-F1
#
_cell.length_a   1.000
_cell.length_b   1.000
_cell.length_c   1.000
_cell.angle_alpha   90.00
_cell.angle_beta   90.00
_cell.angle_gamma   90.00
#
_symmetry.space_group_name_H-M   'P 1'
#
loop_
_entity.id
_entity.type
_entity.pdbx_description
1 polymer ?
#
loop_
_entity_poly.entity_id
_entity_poly.type
_entity_poly.pdbx_seq_one_letter_code
_entity_poly.pdbx_strand_id
1 'polypeptide(L)' 'PRYFRPAEVEQLLGDMTKARTKLDWIPKTSVEELARMMVENDMELAMREQTLRAAGHDVVSPSHA' A
#
# COMPACT_ATOMS: atom_id res chain seq x y z
N PRO A 1 -19.42 13.25 -9.00
CA PRO A 1 -18.88 12.19 -8.13
C PRO A 1 -17.34 12.13 -8.22
N ARG A 2 -16.61 12.52 -7.16
CA ARG A 2 -15.14 12.68 -7.18
C ARG A 2 -14.35 11.37 -7.30
N TYR A 3 -14.91 10.26 -6.78
CA TYR A 3 -14.19 8.98 -6.65
C TYR A 3 -14.73 7.85 -7.53
N PHE A 4 -15.74 8.12 -8.35
CA PHE A 4 -16.28 7.11 -9.26
C PHE A 4 -15.48 7.12 -10.56
N ARG A 5 -15.02 5.96 -10.99
CA ARG A 5 -14.43 5.82 -12.33
C ARG A 5 -15.55 5.67 -13.36
N PRO A 6 -15.39 6.23 -14.57
CA PRO A 6 -16.36 6.08 -15.65
C PRO A 6 -16.66 4.62 -16.02
N ALA A 7 -15.73 3.71 -15.75
CA ALA A 7 -15.91 2.27 -15.83
C ALA A 7 -15.27 1.63 -14.59
N GLU A 8 -16.09 1.00 -13.76
CA GLU A 8 -15.64 0.26 -12.59
C GLU A 8 -15.37 -1.21 -12.92
N VAL A 9 -14.49 -1.82 -12.14
CA VAL A 9 -14.28 -3.27 -12.14
C VAL A 9 -14.90 -3.81 -10.87
N GLU A 10 -15.98 -4.57 -11.01
CA GLU A 10 -16.75 -5.06 -9.86
C GLU A 10 -15.98 -6.07 -9.01
N GLN A 11 -15.21 -6.97 -9.64
CA GLN A 11 -14.45 -7.99 -8.93
C GLN A 11 -13.16 -8.37 -9.66
N LEU A 12 -12.09 -8.57 -8.87
CA LEU A 12 -10.84 -9.18 -9.31
C LEU A 12 -10.53 -10.36 -8.40
N LEU A 13 -10.55 -11.56 -8.95
CA LEU A 13 -10.19 -12.80 -8.24
C LEU A 13 -9.36 -13.68 -9.17
N GLY A 14 -8.08 -13.85 -8.83
CA GLY A 14 -7.14 -14.65 -9.62
C GLY A 14 -7.08 -16.11 -9.17
N ASP A 15 -6.95 -17.03 -10.13
CA ASP A 15 -6.59 -18.43 -9.88
C ASP A 15 -5.09 -18.64 -10.09
N MET A 16 -4.39 -18.97 -9.00
CA MET A 16 -2.94 -19.21 -8.99
C MET A 16 -2.54 -20.67 -9.24
N THR A 17 -3.48 -21.56 -9.58
CA THR A 17 -3.22 -23.01 -9.73
C THR A 17 -2.07 -23.30 -10.68
N LYS A 18 -2.02 -22.64 -11.86
CA LYS A 18 -0.93 -22.84 -12.82
C LYS A 18 0.45 -22.48 -12.25
N ALA A 19 0.54 -21.38 -11.50
CA ALA A 19 1.80 -20.94 -10.88
C ALA A 19 2.24 -21.93 -9.80
N ARG A 20 1.31 -22.38 -8.96
CA ARG A 20 1.57 -23.41 -7.95
C ARG A 20 2.07 -24.70 -8.58
N THR A 21 1.39 -25.23 -9.61
CA THR A 21 1.74 -26.53 -10.20
C THR A 21 3.07 -26.50 -10.97
N LYS A 22 3.36 -25.42 -11.69
CA LYS A 22 4.55 -25.38 -12.57
C LYS A 22 5.78 -24.79 -11.91
N LEU A 23 5.59 -23.92 -10.93
CA LEU A 23 6.67 -23.14 -10.32
C LEU A 23 6.82 -23.41 -8.82
N ASP A 24 5.97 -24.26 -8.25
CA ASP A 24 5.84 -24.45 -6.80
C ASP A 24 5.64 -23.12 -6.05
N TRP A 25 5.00 -22.15 -6.71
CA TRP A 25 4.85 -20.81 -6.18
C TRP A 25 3.65 -20.73 -5.23
N ILE A 26 3.89 -20.21 -4.03
CA ILE A 26 2.90 -19.97 -2.97
C ILE A 26 3.19 -18.59 -2.34
N PRO A 27 2.18 -17.72 -2.16
CA PRO A 27 2.38 -16.45 -1.47
C PRO A 27 2.79 -16.71 -0.02
N LYS A 28 3.81 -15.98 0.44
CA LYS A 28 4.34 -16.09 1.80
C LYS A 28 3.77 -15.04 2.76
N THR A 29 3.09 -14.03 2.21
CA THR A 29 2.59 -12.87 2.95
C THR A 29 1.08 -12.82 2.81
N SER A 30 0.37 -12.73 3.93
CA SER A 30 -1.08 -12.55 3.93
C SER A 30 -1.45 -11.08 3.64
N VAL A 31 -2.75 -10.82 3.41
CA VAL A 31 -3.23 -9.44 3.21
C VAL A 31 -3.05 -8.62 4.50
N GLU A 32 -3.27 -9.22 5.66
CA GLU A 32 -3.12 -8.59 6.97
C GLU A 32 -1.66 -8.25 7.25
N GLU A 33 -0.73 -9.15 6.93
CA GLU A 33 0.70 -8.89 7.08
C GLU A 33 1.18 -7.80 6.14
N LEU A 34 0.71 -7.81 4.89
CA LEU A 34 1.01 -6.74 3.93
C LEU A 34 0.50 -5.38 4.44
N ALA A 35 -0.76 -5.31 4.88
CA ALA A 35 -1.34 -4.08 5.41
C ALA A 35 -0.57 -3.57 6.64
N ARG A 36 -0.18 -4.47 7.55
CA ARG A 36 0.65 -4.14 8.72
C ARG A 36 1.99 -3.53 8.30
N MET A 37 2.72 -4.17 7.39
CA MET A 37 4.01 -3.66 6.90
C MET A 37 3.89 -2.27 6.26
N MET A 38 2.81 -2.05 5.48
CA MET A 38 2.56 -0.75 4.85
C MET A 38 2.28 0.34 5.90
N VAL A 39 1.42 0.06 6.88
CA VAL A 39 1.07 1.03 7.93
C VAL A 39 2.27 1.33 8.83
N GLU A 40 3.06 0.33 9.21
CA GLU A 40 4.27 0.54 10.01
C GLU A 40 5.24 1.48 9.29
N ASN A 41 5.47 1.27 8.00
CA ASN A 41 6.30 2.16 7.19
C ASN A 41 5.73 3.59 7.12
N ASP A 42 4.44 3.75 6.86
CA ASP A 42 3.81 5.08 6.79
C ASP A 42 3.83 5.81 8.14
N MET A 43 3.70 5.07 9.24
CA MET A 43 3.85 5.63 10.58
C MET A 43 5.27 6.13 10.85
N GLU A 44 6.30 5.38 10.43
CA GLU A 44 7.68 5.85 10.53
C GLU A 44 7.92 7.13 9.71
N LEU A 45 7.41 7.17 8.48
CA LEU A 45 7.49 8.36 7.64
C LEU A 45 6.80 9.55 8.30
N ALA A 46 5.58 9.36 8.81
CA ALA A 46 4.82 10.40 9.50
C ALA A 46 5.56 10.92 10.76
N MET A 47 6.18 10.05 11.54
CA MET A 47 6.98 10.44 12.71
C MET A 47 8.22 11.27 12.33
N ARG A 48 8.89 10.92 11.22
CA ARG A 48 10.02 11.70 10.70
C ARG A 48 9.57 13.08 10.23
N GLU A 49 8.45 13.16 9.50
CA GLU A 49 7.86 14.43 9.08
C GLU A 49 7.48 15.30 10.29
N GLN A 50 6.86 14.70 11.31
CA GLN A 50 6.50 15.39 12.55
C GLN A 50 7.74 15.95 13.27
N THR A 51 8.81 15.16 13.36
CA THR A 51 10.07 15.57 14.00
C THR A 51 10.69 16.77 13.29
N LEU A 52 10.74 16.76 11.96
CA LEU A 52 11.27 17.87 11.16
C LEU A 52 10.41 19.13 11.27
N ARG A 53 9.08 19.00 11.26
CA ARG A 53 8.15 20.12 11.50
C ARG A 53 8.32 20.72 12.89
N ALA A 54 8.46 19.88 13.91
CA ALA A 54 8.68 20.33 15.29
C ALA A 54 10.02 21.08 15.46
N ALA A 55 11.02 20.73 14.65
CA ALA A 55 12.31 21.45 14.59
C ALA A 55 12.26 22.75 13.75
N GLY A 56 11.10 23.11 13.19
CA GLY A 56 10.91 24.36 12.43
C GLY A 56 11.28 24.27 10.95
N HIS A 57 11.44 23.07 10.39
CA HIS A 57 11.70 22.89 8.96
C HIS A 57 10.38 22.83 8.16
N ASP A 58 10.36 23.45 6.98
CA ASP A 58 9.28 23.29 6.01
C ASP A 58 9.35 21.91 5.37
N VAL A 59 8.44 21.02 5.78
CA VAL A 59 8.31 19.66 5.23
C VAL A 59 7.16 19.63 4.23
N VAL A 60 7.52 19.55 2.94
CA VAL A 60 6.54 19.36 1.85
C VAL A 60 6.21 17.87 1.76
N SER A 61 5.01 17.47 2.19
CA SER A 61 4.52 16.11 1.96
C SER A 61 4.24 15.93 0.45
N PRO A 62 4.63 14.81 -0.18
CA PRO A 62 4.35 14.58 -1.60
C PRO A 62 2.83 14.51 -1.82
N SER A 63 2.28 15.55 -2.45
CA SER A 63 0.91 15.54 -2.95
C SER A 63 0.90 14.76 -4.27
N HIS A 64 0.29 13.58 -4.27
CA HIS A 64 -0.08 12.91 -5.51
C HIS A 64 -1.48 13.40 -5.87
N ALA A 65 -1.53 14.35 -6.80
CA ALA A 65 -2.77 14.86 -7.39
C ALA A 65 -3.38 13.85 -8.37
#